data_AF-A0A936GXY4-F1
#
_entry.id   AF-A0A936GXY4-F1
#
_cell.length_a   1.000
_cell.length_b   1.000
_cell.length_c   1.000
_cell.angle_alpha   90.00
_cell.angle_beta   90.00
_cell.angle_gamma   90.00
#
_symmetry.space_group_name_H-M   'P 1'
#
loop_
_entity.id
_entity.type
_entity.pdbx_description
1 polymer ?
#
loop_
_entity_poly.entity_id
_entity_poly.type
_entity_poly.pdbx_seq_one_letter_code
_entity_poly.pdbx_strand_id
1 'polypeptide(L)'
;MPQLKTSPRTCDKGHIFYKSSNCPVCPVCEAGKPINYTLWIGLAAPARRALASKGITNVNILSQFTEEEILALHGMGKSSIPLLKKALVIAGKDFRKKSDSIK
;
A
#
# COMPACT_ATOMS: atom_id res chain seq x y z
N MET A 1 25.39 25.37 19.25
CA MET A 1 24.62 24.51 18.33
C MET A 1 23.48 23.88 19.13
N PRO A 2 22.20 24.21 18.88
CA PRO A 2 21.13 23.79 19.79
C PRO A 2 20.73 22.33 19.51
N GLN A 3 20.87 21.50 20.54
CA GLN A 3 20.41 20.12 20.59
C GLN A 3 18.88 20.12 20.58
N LEU A 4 18.25 19.74 19.46
CA LEU A 4 16.80 19.54 19.36
C LEU A 4 16.41 18.35 20.25
N LYS A 5 16.03 18.63 21.49
CA LYS A 5 15.47 17.64 22.44
C LYS A 5 14.09 17.22 21.95
N THR A 6 14.03 16.21 21.10
CA THR A 6 12.75 15.57 20.77
C THR A 6 12.32 14.72 21.96
N SER A 7 11.13 14.94 22.50
CA SER A 7 10.60 14.13 23.59
C SER A 7 10.29 12.71 23.07
N PRO A 8 10.67 11.66 23.82
CA PRO A 8 10.33 10.29 23.45
C PRO A 8 8.81 10.12 23.46
N ARG A 9 8.25 9.57 22.38
CA ARG A 9 6.84 9.17 22.29
C ARG A 9 6.76 7.64 22.40
N THR A 10 5.75 7.15 23.10
CA THR A 10 5.48 5.72 23.24
C THR A 10 4.24 5.36 22.44
N CYS A 11 4.34 4.38 21.55
CA CYS A 11 3.21 3.81 20.81
C CYS A 11 2.38 2.87 21.71
N ASP A 12 1.12 2.59 21.36
CA ASP A 12 0.26 1.61 22.05
C ASP A 12 0.89 0.21 22.19
N LYS A 13 1.84 -0.13 21.31
CA LYS A 13 2.62 -1.38 21.36
C LYS A 13 3.87 -1.31 22.26
N GLY A 14 4.09 -0.22 22.99
CA GLY A 14 5.22 -0.05 23.91
C GLY A 14 6.54 0.41 23.27
N HIS A 15 6.55 0.75 21.98
CA HIS A 15 7.78 1.23 21.32
C HIS A 15 8.06 2.71 21.61
N ILE A 16 9.28 3.00 22.09
CA ILE A 16 9.76 4.36 22.33
C ILE A 16 10.42 4.88 21.05
N PHE A 17 9.97 6.03 20.52
CA PHE A 17 10.52 6.64 19.31
C PHE A 17 10.62 8.17 19.42
N TYR A 18 11.55 8.74 18.64
CA TYR A 18 11.85 10.17 18.63
C TYR A 18 11.52 10.73 17.24
N LYS A 19 10.51 11.60 17.15
CA LYS A 19 10.12 12.23 15.87
C LYS A 19 9.85 13.72 16.07
N SER A 20 10.43 14.54 15.20
CA SER A 20 10.16 15.99 15.13
C SER A 20 8.81 16.29 14.48
N SER A 21 8.33 15.41 13.60
CA SER A 21 7.02 15.53 12.95
C SER A 21 5.89 15.04 13.86
N ASN A 22 4.76 15.73 13.85
CA ASN A 22 3.60 15.39 14.68
C ASN A 22 2.78 14.17 14.17
N CYS A 23 3.35 13.34 13.30
CA CYS A 23 2.66 12.15 12.80
C CYS A 23 2.54 11.11 13.95
N PRO A 24 1.34 10.58 14.23
CA PRO A 24 1.15 9.57 15.28
C PRO A 24 1.67 8.17 14.88
N VAL A 25 2.23 8.03 13.67
CA VAL A 25 2.73 6.76 13.15
C VAL A 25 4.06 6.40 13.81
N CYS A 26 4.07 5.25 14.49
CA CYS A 26 5.27 4.65 15.06
C CYS A 26 6.16 4.06 13.94
N PRO A 27 7.41 4.53 13.76
CA PRO A 27 8.29 4.07 12.68
C PRO A 27 8.67 2.59 12.82
N VAL A 28 8.73 2.06 14.04
CA VAL A 28 9.03 0.64 14.30
C VAL A 28 7.86 -0.27 13.87
N CYS A 29 6.63 0.12 14.21
CA CYS A 29 5.44 -0.62 13.79
C CYS A 29 5.20 -0.58 12.28
N GLU A 30 5.50 0.57 11.65
CA GLU A 30 5.39 0.73 10.21
C GLU A 30 6.42 -0.13 9.46
N ALA A 31 7.67 -0.16 9.94
CA ALA A 31 8.74 -0.97 9.35
C ALA A 31 8.48 -2.49 9.45
N GLY A 32 7.85 -2.94 10.53
CA GLY A 32 7.51 -4.35 10.73
C GLY A 32 6.23 -4.82 10.02
N LYS A 33 5.57 -3.97 9.22
CA LYS A 33 4.35 -4.37 8.51
C LYS A 33 4.71 -5.43 7.45
N PRO A 34 4.10 -6.63 7.48
CA PRO A 34 4.51 -7.71 6.60
C PRO A 34 4.32 -7.33 5.14
N ILE A 35 5.41 -7.30 4.38
CA ILE A 35 5.40 -7.11 2.93
C ILE A 35 5.09 -8.43 2.24
N ASN A 36 3.83 -8.83 2.22
CA ASN A 36 3.42 -10.12 1.63
C ASN A 36 3.29 -10.10 0.08
N TYR A 37 3.91 -9.13 -0.60
CA TYR A 37 3.68 -8.90 -2.03
C TYR A 37 4.60 -9.68 -2.98
N THR A 38 4.80 -10.98 -2.79
CA THR A 38 5.52 -11.79 -3.81
C THR A 38 4.84 -11.74 -5.19
N LEU A 39 3.52 -11.44 -5.24
CA LEU A 39 2.74 -11.26 -6.47
C LEU A 39 3.11 -10.01 -7.29
N TRP A 40 3.77 -9.01 -6.69
CA TRP A 40 4.04 -7.71 -7.32
C TRP A 40 5.52 -7.49 -7.65
N ILE A 41 6.31 -8.56 -7.85
CA ILE A 41 7.77 -8.49 -8.05
C ILE A 41 8.18 -7.61 -9.27
N GLY A 42 7.29 -7.39 -10.25
CA GLY A 42 7.53 -6.51 -11.39
C GLY A 42 7.09 -5.04 -11.21
N LEU A 43 6.48 -4.67 -10.10
CA LEU A 43 6.02 -3.30 -9.86
C LEU A 43 7.09 -2.45 -9.18
N ALA A 44 7.14 -1.18 -9.56
CA ALA A 44 7.97 -0.19 -8.89
C ALA A 44 7.65 -0.12 -7.39
N ALA A 45 8.67 0.16 -6.57
CA ALA A 45 8.52 0.32 -5.12
C ALA A 45 7.31 1.19 -4.70
N PRO A 46 7.04 2.37 -5.30
CA PRO A 46 5.85 3.16 -4.96
C PRO A 46 4.53 2.45 -5.23
N ALA A 47 4.39 1.74 -6.37
CA ALA A 47 3.18 1.01 -6.70
C ALA A 47 2.91 -0.15 -5.74
N ARG A 48 3.94 -0.93 -5.38
CA ARG A 48 3.80 -2.02 -4.38
C ARG A 48 3.37 -1.48 -3.02
N ARG A 49 3.97 -0.36 -2.57
CA ARG A 49 3.62 0.30 -1.31
C ARG A 49 2.18 0.82 -1.34
N ALA A 50 1.74 1.38 -2.47
CA ALA A 50 0.38 1.86 -2.64
C ALA A 50 -0.66 0.73 -2.53
N LEU A 51 -0.41 -0.42 -3.18
CA LEU A 51 -1.25 -1.61 -3.05
C LEU A 51 -1.26 -2.16 -1.61
N ALA A 52 -0.09 -2.28 -0.98
CA ALA A 52 0.01 -2.74 0.40
C ALA A 52 -0.69 -1.80 1.40
N SER A 53 -0.64 -0.48 1.17
CA SER A 53 -1.35 0.52 1.96
C SER A 53 -2.86 0.32 1.90
N LYS A 54 -3.39 -0.06 0.73
CA LYS A 54 -4.79 -0.44 0.53
C LYS A 54 -5.15 -1.86 0.97
N GLY A 55 -4.18 -2.65 1.45
CA GLY A 55 -4.39 -4.05 1.83
C GLY A 55 -4.56 -4.99 0.63
N ILE A 56 -4.15 -4.57 -0.57
CA ILE A 56 -4.21 -5.38 -1.79
C ILE A 56 -3.03 -6.34 -1.81
N THR A 57 -3.26 -7.49 -1.20
CA THR A 57 -2.23 -8.49 -0.96
C THR A 57 -2.30 -9.68 -1.92
N ASN A 58 -3.43 -9.86 -2.61
CA ASN A 58 -3.63 -10.92 -3.58
C ASN A 58 -4.49 -10.45 -4.78
N VAL A 59 -4.49 -11.26 -5.84
CA VAL A 59 -5.28 -11.02 -7.05
C VAL A 59 -6.80 -11.05 -6.81
N ASN A 60 -7.27 -11.74 -5.77
CA ASN A 60 -8.70 -11.80 -5.44
C ASN A 60 -9.21 -10.50 -4.81
N ILE A 61 -8.39 -9.84 -3.99
CA ILE A 61 -8.64 -8.50 -3.46
C ILE A 61 -8.50 -7.50 -4.60
N LEU A 62 -7.46 -7.62 -5.43
CA LEU A 62 -7.26 -6.75 -6.59
C LEU A 62 -8.48 -6.75 -7.53
N SER A 63 -9.10 -7.91 -7.80
CA SER A 63 -10.30 -8.01 -8.65
C SER A 63 -11.54 -7.30 -8.09
N GLN A 64 -11.55 -6.93 -6.80
CA GLN A 64 -12.65 -6.17 -6.19
C GLN A 64 -12.56 -4.67 -6.49
N PHE A 65 -11.39 -4.21 -6.92
CA PHE A 65 -11.15 -2.82 -7.30
C PHE A 65 -11.29 -2.62 -8.80
N THR A 66 -11.63 -1.40 -9.16
CA THR A 66 -11.65 -0.93 -10.54
C THR A 66 -10.26 -0.43 -10.97
N GLU A 67 -10.01 -0.42 -12.28
CA GLU A 67 -8.76 0.11 -12.84
C GLU A 67 -8.51 1.57 -12.43
N GLU A 68 -9.58 2.37 -12.36
CA GLU A 68 -9.53 3.78 -11.97
C GLU A 68 -9.14 3.97 -10.50
N GLU A 69 -9.69 3.16 -9.59
CA GLU A 69 -9.35 3.21 -8.16
C GLU A 69 -7.88 2.85 -7.93
N ILE A 70 -7.39 1.88 -8.68
CA ILE A 70 -5.99 1.44 -8.66
C ILE A 70 -5.09 2.54 -9.24
N LEU A 71 -5.48 3.17 -10.34
CA LEU A 71 -4.74 4.29 -10.94
C LEU A 71 -4.75 5.55 -10.06
N ALA A 72 -5.81 5.76 -9.27
CA ALA A 72 -5.91 6.86 -8.31
C ALA A 72 -4.98 6.70 -7.09
N LEU A 73 -4.36 5.53 -6.90
CA LEU A 73 -3.43 5.32 -5.79
C LEU A 73 -2.14 6.12 -5.99
N HIS A 74 -1.73 6.82 -4.94
CA HIS A 74 -0.50 7.60 -4.94
C HIS A 74 0.71 6.68 -5.15
N GLY A 75 1.40 6.84 -6.27
CA GLY A 75 2.51 5.99 -6.68
C GLY A 75 2.16 4.89 -7.69
N MET A 76 0.90 4.83 -8.17
CA MET A 76 0.51 4.01 -9.30
C MET A 76 0.67 4.79 -10.61
N GLY A 77 1.41 4.21 -11.56
CA GLY A 77 1.56 4.79 -12.90
C GLY A 77 0.72 4.05 -13.94
N LYS A 78 0.49 4.68 -15.10
CA LYS A 78 -0.14 4.05 -16.27
C LYS A 78 0.57 2.75 -16.69
N SER A 79 1.89 2.68 -16.47
CA SER A 79 2.71 1.50 -16.75
C SER A 79 2.49 0.32 -15.78
N SER A 80 1.92 0.57 -14.60
CA SER A 80 1.64 -0.46 -13.60
C SER A 80 0.38 -1.26 -13.90
N ILE A 81 -0.64 -0.60 -14.48
CA ILE A 81 -1.93 -1.20 -14.85
C ILE A 81 -1.80 -2.43 -15.76
N PRO A 82 -1.06 -2.41 -16.89
CA PRO A 82 -0.97 -3.58 -17.75
C PRO A 82 -0.31 -4.77 -17.04
N LEU A 83 0.58 -4.53 -16.07
CA LEU A 83 1.19 -5.58 -15.26
C LEU A 83 0.17 -6.24 -14.33
N LEU A 84 -0.66 -5.42 -13.67
CA LEU A 84 -1.74 -5.87 -12.81
C LEU A 84 -2.81 -6.63 -13.59
N LYS A 85 -3.17 -6.14 -14.78
CA LYS A 85 -4.10 -6.80 -15.68
C LYS A 85 -3.58 -8.17 -16.11
N LYS A 86 -2.30 -8.28 -16.49
CA LYS A 86 -1.67 -9.58 -16.79
C LYS A 86 -1.75 -10.53 -15.61
N ALA A 87 -1.45 -10.05 -14.39
CA ALA A 87 -1.54 -10.88 -13.18
C ALA A 87 -2.97 -11.38 -12.92
N LEU A 88 -3.98 -10.55 -13.15
CA LEU A 88 -5.39 -10.92 -13.04
C LEU A 88 -5.77 -11.97 -14.10
N VAL A 89 -5.40 -11.76 -15.36
CA VAL A 89 -5.69 -12.69 -16.47
C VAL A 89 -5.04 -14.05 -16.24
N ILE A 90 -3.80 -14.10 -15.75
CA ILE A 90 -3.12 -15.36 -15.39
C ILE A 90 -3.90 -16.09 -14.29
N ALA A 91 -4.52 -15.35 -13.37
CA ALA A 91 -5.38 -15.90 -12.32
C ALA A 91 -6.84 -16.15 -12.76
N GLY A 92 -7.17 -15.95 -14.05
CA GLY A 92 -8.54 -16.08 -14.58
C GLY A 92 -9.52 -15.05 -14.02
N LYS A 93 -9.03 -13.88 -13.59
CA LYS A 93 -9.81 -12.78 -13.03
C LYS A 93 -9.67 -11.52 -13.89
N ASP A 94 -10.55 -10.57 -13.66
CA ASP A 94 -10.50 -9.24 -14.25
C ASP A 94 -10.76 -8.17 -13.18
N PHE A 95 -10.48 -6.91 -13.52
CA PHE A 95 -10.87 -5.78 -12.68
C PHE A 95 -12.39 -5.68 -12.58
N ARG A 96 -12.85 -5.15 -11.44
CA ARG A 96 -14.26 -4.78 -11.29
C ARG A 96 -14.63 -3.72 -12.32
N LYS A 97 -15.79 -3.87 -12.95
CA LYS A 97 -16.33 -2.85 -13.84
C LYS A 97 -17.04 -1.79 -13.00
N LYS A 98 -16.89 -0.53 -13.39
CA LYS A 98 -17.55 0.63 -12.74
C LYS A 98 -19.08 0.50 -12.70
N SER A 99 -19.66 -0.30 -13.60
CA SER A 99 -21.10 -0.61 -13.69
C SER A 99 -21.62 -1.52 -12.58
N ASP A 100 -20.75 -2.27 -11.90
CA ASP A 100 -21.14 -3.14 -10.78
C ASP A 100 -21.18 -2.32 -9.49
N SER A 101 -21.99 -1.26 -9.45
CA SER A 101 -22.46 -0.70 -8.18
C SER A 101 -23.41 -1.72 -7.57
N ILE A 102 -22.97 -2.37 -6.50
CA ILE A 102 -23.81 -3.23 -5.68
C ILE A 102 -24.96 -2.35 -5.17
N LYS A 103 -26.17 -2.66 -5.65
CA LYS A 103 -27.42 -2.25 -5.05
C LYS A 103 -27.59 -2.90 -3.68
#